data_AF-A0A7Y3F6J8-F1
#
_entry.id   AF-A0A7Y3F6J8-F1
#
_cell.length_a   1.000
_cell.length_b   1.000
_cell.length_c   1.000
_cell.angle_alpha   90.00
_cell.angle_beta   90.00
_cell.angle_gamma   90.00
#
_symmetry.space_group_name_H-M   'P 1'
#
loop_
_entity.id
_entity.type
_entity.pdbx_description
1 polymer ?
#
loop_
_entity_poly.entity_id
_entity_poly.type
_entity_poly.pdbx_seq_one_letter_code
_entity_poly.pdbx_strand_id
1 'polypeptide(L)'
;MVDTNRERKLRWRCRRGMKELDILLERFLSSQSDALRQGHWPAFEDLLDWEDDVFWDRIQNPSLAPDAEQQSLLAEIRKLRV
;
A
#
# COMPACT_ATOMS: atom_id res chain seq x y z
N MET A 1 -9.93 -17.83 12.39
CA MET A 1 -10.80 -17.23 11.36
C MET A 1 -10.16 -15.91 10.99
N VAL A 2 -9.69 -15.79 9.76
CA VAL A 2 -8.85 -14.68 9.31
C VAL A 2 -9.72 -13.45 9.06
N ASP A 3 -9.35 -12.29 9.60
CA ASP A 3 -10.10 -11.03 9.58
C ASP A 3 -10.41 -10.52 8.16
N THR A 4 -11.42 -11.12 7.53
CA THR A 4 -11.86 -10.81 6.16
C THR A 4 -12.36 -9.37 6.03
N ASN A 5 -12.72 -8.73 7.16
CA ASN A 5 -13.24 -7.37 7.20
C ASN A 5 -12.13 -6.32 7.07
N ARG A 6 -10.92 -6.57 7.61
CA ARG A 6 -9.78 -5.64 7.49
C ARG A 6 -9.25 -5.62 6.06
N GLU A 7 -9.07 -6.80 5.47
CA GLU A 7 -8.64 -6.95 4.07
C GLU A 7 -9.61 -6.24 3.11
N ARG A 8 -10.92 -6.40 3.31
CA ARG A 8 -11.94 -5.69 2.52
C ARG A 8 -11.86 -4.17 2.66
N LYS A 9 -11.64 -3.65 3.87
CA LYS A 9 -11.48 -2.19 4.10
C LYS A 9 -10.23 -1.65 3.41
N LEU A 10 -9.11 -2.37 3.51
CA LEU A 10 -7.86 -2.00 2.83
C LEU A 10 -8.02 -2.01 1.32
N ARG A 11 -8.62 -3.08 0.77
CA ARG A 11 -8.90 -3.19 -0.66
C ARG A 11 -9.80 -2.07 -1.16
N TRP A 12 -10.76 -1.62 -0.35
CA TRP A 12 -11.59 -0.48 -0.69
C TRP A 12 -10.81 0.85 -0.66
N ARG A 13 -9.94 1.06 0.33
CA ARG A 13 -9.05 2.23 0.42
C ARG A 13 -8.01 2.31 -0.71
N CYS A 14 -7.68 1.18 -1.32
CA CYS A 14 -6.79 1.14 -2.48
C CYS A 14 -7.45 1.60 -3.78
N ARG A 15 -8.77 1.89 -3.79
CA ARG A 15 -9.48 2.46 -4.95
C ARG A 15 -9.38 3.97 -4.91
N ARG A 16 -8.57 4.53 -5.80
CA ARG A 16 -8.14 5.93 -5.88
C ARG A 16 -8.50 6.52 -7.25
N GLY A 17 -8.30 7.83 -7.42
CA GLY A 17 -8.62 8.50 -8.69
C GLY A 17 -7.66 8.14 -9.83
N MET A 18 -6.46 7.66 -9.49
CA MET A 18 -5.38 7.36 -10.43
C MET A 18 -5.29 5.86 -10.74
N LYS A 19 -5.44 5.50 -12.02
CA LYS A 19 -5.46 4.11 -12.48
C LYS A 19 -4.14 3.36 -12.20
N GLU A 20 -3.00 4.02 -12.37
CA GLU A 20 -1.70 3.43 -12.04
C GLU A 20 -1.59 3.06 -10.56
N LEU A 21 -2.06 3.93 -9.65
CA LEU A 21 -2.08 3.63 -8.21
C LEU A 21 -2.98 2.43 -7.91
N ASP A 22 -4.17 2.39 -8.48
CA ASP A 22 -5.11 1.27 -8.31
C ASP A 22 -4.46 -0.07 -8.70
N ILE A 23 -3.81 -0.12 -9.86
CA ILE A 23 -3.16 -1.34 -10.35
C ILE A 23 -2.01 -1.75 -9.44
N LEU A 24 -1.16 -0.81 -9.02
CA LEU A 24 -0.02 -1.08 -8.13
C LEU A 24 -0.49 -1.59 -6.77
N LEU A 25 -1.47 -0.93 -6.16
CA LEU A 25 -2.00 -1.30 -4.85
C LEU A 25 -2.75 -2.63 -4.90
N GLU A 26 -3.52 -2.90 -5.96
CA GLU A 26 -4.19 -4.18 -6.12
C GLU A 26 -3.19 -5.33 -6.32
N ARG A 27 -2.15 -5.13 -7.14
CA ARG A 27 -1.05 -6.10 -7.29
C ARG A 27 -0.33 -6.34 -5.96
N PHE A 28 -0.03 -5.27 -5.23
CA PHE A 28 0.63 -5.34 -3.92
C PHE A 28 -0.21 -6.13 -2.92
N LEU A 29 -1.49 -5.80 -2.77
CA LEU A 29 -2.43 -6.53 -1.91
C LEU A 29 -2.53 -8.01 -2.30
N SER A 30 -2.57 -8.32 -3.60
CA SER A 30 -2.62 -9.69 -4.08
C SER A 30 -1.34 -10.47 -3.76
N SER A 31 -0.17 -9.83 -3.89
CA SER A 31 1.13 -10.45 -3.59
C SER A 31 1.36 -10.62 -2.09
N GLN A 32 0.85 -9.70 -1.26
CA GLN A 32 1.10 -9.63 0.18
C GLN A 32 -0.09 -10.11 1.01
N SER A 33 -1.08 -10.78 0.40
CA SER A 33 -2.31 -11.19 1.08
C SER A 33 -2.03 -12.07 2.31
N ASP A 34 -1.07 -12.99 2.26
CA ASP A 34 -0.66 -13.79 3.42
C ASP A 34 0.08 -12.98 4.50
N ALA A 35 0.86 -11.96 4.12
CA ALA A 35 1.52 -11.07 5.08
C ALA A 35 0.51 -10.11 5.76
N LEU A 36 -0.52 -9.69 5.03
CA LEU A 36 -1.65 -8.91 5.54
C LEU A 36 -2.44 -9.68 6.59
N ARG A 37 -2.61 -10.99 6.38
CA ARG A 37 -3.29 -11.88 7.33
C ARG A 37 -2.55 -12.04 8.65
N GLN A 38 -1.24 -11.82 8.68
CA GLN A 38 -0.43 -11.86 9.91
C GLN A 38 -0.52 -10.57 10.72
N GLY A 39 -1.24 -9.54 10.24
CA GLY A 39 -1.56 -8.33 11.00
C GLY A 39 -0.52 -7.20 10.95
N HIS A 40 0.59 -7.39 10.25
CA HIS A 40 1.80 -6.55 10.31
C HIS A 40 1.81 -5.32 9.37
N TRP A 41 0.74 -4.52 9.30
CA TRP A 41 0.75 -3.36 8.39
C TRP A 41 0.07 -2.07 8.89
N PRO A 42 0.30 -1.63 10.14
CA PRO A 42 -0.12 -0.27 10.56
C PRO A 42 0.49 0.81 9.66
N ALA A 43 1.77 0.67 9.28
CA ALA A 43 2.45 1.59 8.37
C ALA A 43 1.75 1.68 6.98
N PHE A 44 1.17 0.60 6.48
CA PHE A 44 0.42 0.62 5.21
C PHE A 44 -0.94 1.30 5.36
N GLU A 45 -1.61 1.10 6.49
CA GLU A 45 -2.86 1.81 6.81
C GLU A 45 -2.64 3.32 6.85
N ASP A 46 -1.52 3.76 7.44
CA ASP A 46 -1.12 5.16 7.49
C ASP A 46 -0.75 5.71 6.11
N LEU A 47 -0.06 4.94 5.27
CA LEU A 47 0.21 5.30 3.88
C LEU A 47 -1.09 5.53 3.10
N LEU A 48 -2.11 4.68 3.32
CA LEU A 48 -3.39 4.81 2.63
C LEU A 48 -4.20 6.04 3.05
N ASP A 49 -3.81 6.73 4.13
CA ASP A 49 -4.41 8.01 4.56
C ASP A 49 -3.88 9.21 3.76
N TRP A 50 -2.78 9.05 3.02
CA TRP A 50 -2.22 10.12 2.18
C TRP A 50 -3.04 10.34 0.91
N GLU A 51 -3.09 11.59 0.43
CA GLU A 51 -3.70 11.93 -0.86
C GLU A 51 -2.96 11.26 -2.04
N ASP A 52 -3.66 11.07 -3.16
CA ASP A 52 -3.16 10.36 -4.34
C ASP A 52 -1.85 10.96 -4.88
N ASP A 53 -1.77 12.29 -4.98
CA ASP A 53 -0.59 12.98 -5.49
C ASP A 53 0.62 12.80 -4.56
N VAL A 54 0.39 12.88 -3.24
CA VAL A 54 1.43 12.66 -2.23
C VAL A 54 1.89 11.21 -2.26
N PHE A 55 0.95 10.26 -2.29
CA PHE A 55 1.26 8.84 -2.36
C PHE A 55 2.12 8.54 -3.60
N TRP A 56 1.72 9.05 -4.76
CA TRP A 56 2.45 8.86 -6.01
C TRP A 56 3.87 9.41 -5.94
N ASP A 57 4.06 10.64 -5.45
CA ASP A 57 5.39 11.23 -5.27
C ASP A 57 6.27 10.38 -4.33
N ARG A 58 5.68 9.81 -3.28
CA ARG A 58 6.38 8.97 -2.30
C ARG A 58 6.75 7.60 -2.85
N ILE A 59 5.94 7.02 -3.75
CA ILE A 59 6.36 5.83 -4.52
C ILE A 59 7.60 6.17 -5.36
N GLN A 60 7.63 7.35 -5.98
CA GLN A 60 8.77 7.78 -6.79
C GLN A 60 10.00 8.10 -5.94
N ASN A 61 9.81 8.54 -4.70
CA ASN A 61 10.87 8.89 -3.75
C ASN A 61 10.61 8.26 -2.37
N PRO A 62 10.81 6.92 -2.22
CA PRO A 62 10.52 6.23 -0.96
C PRO A 62 11.27 6.82 0.23
N SER A 63 12.50 7.31 0.01
CA SER A 63 13.36 7.93 1.03
C SER A 63 12.75 9.15 1.73
N LEU A 64 11.71 9.76 1.16
CA LEU A 64 11.05 10.89 1.78
C LEU A 64 10.09 10.44 2.89
N ALA A 65 9.59 9.20 2.89
CA ALA A 65 8.63 8.74 3.89
C ALA A 65 9.20 8.79 5.32
N PRO A 66 8.39 9.17 6.32
CA PRO A 66 8.85 9.39 7.69
C PRO A 66 9.38 8.12 8.35
N ASP A 67 8.81 6.96 8.05
CA ASP A 67 9.15 5.70 8.72
C ASP A 67 9.90 4.73 7.81
N ALA A 68 10.93 4.05 8.33
CA ALA A 68 11.69 3.05 7.57
C ALA A 68 10.81 1.88 7.06
N GLU A 69 9.76 1.53 7.79
CA GLU A 69 8.76 0.54 7.34
C GLU A 69 7.98 1.05 6.13
N GLN A 70 7.54 2.32 6.15
CA GLN A 70 6.86 2.97 5.03
C GLN A 70 7.79 3.10 3.81
N GLN A 71 9.07 3.42 4.02
CA GLN A 71 10.06 3.47 2.94
C GLN A 71 10.21 2.09 2.26
N SER A 72 10.33 1.04 3.07
CA SER A 72 10.44 -0.34 2.58
C SER A 72 9.18 -0.76 1.82
N LEU A 73 8.01 -0.43 2.35
CA LEU A 73 6.71 -0.61 1.71
C LEU A 73 6.62 0.03 0.33
N LEU A 74 6.92 1.33 0.25
CA LEU A 74 6.88 2.10 -0.99
C LEU A 74 7.89 1.54 -2.01
N ALA A 75 9.07 1.10 -1.55
CA ALA A 75 10.05 0.45 -2.40
C ALA A 75 9.55 -0.89 -2.97
N GLU A 76 8.85 -1.71 -2.18
CA GLU A 76 8.22 -2.95 -2.65
C GLU A 76 7.11 -2.67 -3.66
N ILE A 77 6.20 -1.72 -3.37
CA ILE A 77 5.14 -1.30 -4.30
C ILE A 77 5.75 -0.81 -5.61
N ARG A 78 6.83 -0.04 -5.56
CA ARG A 78 7.54 0.46 -6.74
C ARG A 78 8.09 -0.67 -7.61
N LYS A 79 8.57 -1.78 -7.03
CA LYS A 79 9.06 -2.95 -7.79
C LYS A 79 7.94 -3.62 -8.61
N LEU A 80 6.69 -3.52 -8.17
CA LEU A 80 5.52 -4.11 -8.85
C LEU A 80 5.04 -3.32 -10.07
N ARG A 81 5.67 -2.19 -10.37
CA ARG A 81 5.42 -1.37 -11.58
C ARG A 81 5.82 -2.07 -12.89
N VAL A 82 6.51 -3.22 -12.81
CA VAL A 82 6.98 -3.97 -13.97
C VAL A 82 5.86 -4.48 -14.89
#